data_AF-A0A7Y2C7F9-F1
#
_entry.id   AF-A0A7Y2C7F9-F1
#
_cell.length_a   1.000
_cell.length_b   1.000
_cell.length_c   1.000
_cell.angle_alpha   90.00
_cell.angle_beta   90.00
_cell.angle_gamma   90.00
#
_symmetry.space_group_name_H-M   'P 1'
#
loop_
_entity.id
_entity.type
_entity.pdbx_description
1 polymer ?
#
loop_
_entity_poly.entity_id
_entity_poly.type
_entity_poly.pdbx_seq_one_letter_code
_entity_poly.pdbx_strand_id
1 'polypeptide(L)'
;MRKFGLFVFAAVLCCLAIPPEVFAAPEPEESHGFKALVFSKTAGFRHDSIDEGILAIQNLATAHLFEVDTSEDAGVFTDANLAQYDVVIFLNTTGDILNPDQQAAFERFIRLGKGFVGIHSATDTEYDWSFYGDLVGAYFESHPPGTTSATVVVADRKHPSTAALSERWVRTDEWYNFQSNPRGNVHVLASLDESTYSGGSMGVDHPIAWCQNFEGGRSWYTAGGHTPESFTEPEFTDHLLNGIEWAAGVIPGDCSATVDANWELVALDSETDNPIGLDVAPDGRVFFIELGGTVKIYKPESSSTVEAAQIPVFEGNEHGLLGIELDPAFETNGWVYIFHSPLFGTNQRLSRFTVVGDAIDLGTEEVLLEFPTTRSQCCHNAGSMTFDADGNLFLATGDDTNPFESSGYTPIDERAGRAPWDAQRSSGNTNDLRGKILRITPQADGSYTIPEGNLFPSDGSGGRPEIFVMGVRNPFRIAVDSETAWLYWGDVGPDAGTDSGTRGPRGYDEWNQAKAAGNYGWPYCTGDNEPYLDYDFGTSTSGSAFDCANPTNDSPNNTGELTLPASKPAWIWYPYGPSSDFPAITDGSGRTAM
;
A
#
# COMPACT_ATOMS: atom_id res chain seq x y z
N MET A 1 -14.18 -45.95 73.16
CA MET A 1 -13.97 -47.11 72.28
C MET A 1 -13.37 -46.62 70.97
N ARG A 2 -12.32 -47.31 70.50
CA ARG A 2 -11.67 -47.24 69.18
C ARG A 2 -10.98 -45.92 68.76
N LYS A 3 -9.65 -45.98 68.88
CA LYS A 3 -8.62 -45.17 68.21
C LYS A 3 -8.59 -45.52 66.72
N PHE A 4 -8.45 -44.52 65.84
CA PHE A 4 -7.92 -44.66 64.48
C PHE A 4 -6.73 -43.70 64.36
N GLY A 5 -5.58 -44.24 63.93
CA GLY A 5 -4.33 -43.49 63.76
C GLY A 5 -4.16 -43.00 62.33
N LEU A 6 -3.48 -41.86 62.18
CA LEU A 6 -2.97 -41.36 60.92
C LEU A 6 -1.44 -41.25 61.05
N PHE A 7 -0.72 -42.02 60.22
CA PHE A 7 0.74 -42.03 60.14
C PHE A 7 1.22 -40.95 59.18
N VAL A 8 2.19 -40.16 59.64
CA VAL A 8 2.98 -39.21 58.84
C VAL A 8 4.22 -39.96 58.34
N PHE A 9 4.47 -39.94 57.02
CA PHE A 9 5.73 -40.41 56.43
C PHE A 9 6.58 -39.21 56.00
N ALA A 10 7.78 -39.12 56.58
CA ALA A 10 8.82 -38.17 56.19
C ALA A 10 9.67 -38.75 55.05
N ALA A 11 9.91 -37.95 54.02
CA ALA A 11 10.76 -38.30 52.88
C ALA A 11 12.24 -38.03 53.19
N VAL A 12 13.09 -39.00 52.89
CA VAL A 12 14.55 -38.96 53.05
C VAL A 12 15.18 -38.51 51.73
N LEU A 13 16.03 -37.48 51.79
CA LEU A 13 16.81 -36.94 50.68
C LEU A 13 18.08 -37.79 50.47
N CYS A 14 18.30 -38.31 49.26
CA CYS A 14 19.49 -39.09 48.92
C CYS A 14 20.27 -38.34 47.82
N CYS A 15 21.43 -37.79 48.15
CA CYS A 15 22.34 -37.15 47.20
C CYS A 15 23.11 -38.21 46.40
N LEU A 16 22.95 -38.21 45.07
CA LEU A 16 23.81 -38.95 44.13
C LEU A 16 24.65 -37.93 43.34
N ALA A 17 25.97 -38.12 43.36
CA ALA A 17 26.93 -37.32 42.62
C ALA A 17 26.98 -37.75 41.14
N ILE A 18 26.87 -36.78 40.23
CA ILE A 18 26.99 -36.95 38.78
C ILE A 18 28.45 -36.62 38.37
N PRO A 19 29.13 -37.42 37.54
CA PRO A 19 30.48 -37.11 37.08
C PRO A 19 30.47 -35.96 36.05
N PRO A 20 31.57 -35.21 35.88
CA PRO A 20 31.62 -34.09 34.94
C PRO A 20 31.56 -34.59 33.50
N GLU A 21 30.64 -34.03 32.71
CA GLU A 21 30.60 -34.18 31.26
C GLU A 21 31.83 -33.53 30.64
N VAL A 22 32.55 -34.29 29.83
CA VAL A 22 33.62 -33.78 28.96
C VAL A 22 32.92 -33.09 27.79
N PHE A 23 32.92 -31.76 27.77
CA PHE A 23 32.52 -31.01 26.59
C PHE A 23 33.51 -31.31 25.46
N ALA A 24 33.04 -32.01 24.43
CA ALA A 24 33.72 -32.04 23.15
C ALA A 24 33.76 -30.61 22.60
N ALA A 25 34.89 -30.23 22.00
CA ALA A 25 34.99 -28.96 21.26
C ALA A 25 33.91 -28.94 20.16
N PRO A 26 33.29 -27.79 19.86
CA PRO A 26 32.37 -27.69 18.74
C PRO A 26 33.09 -28.14 17.46
N GLU A 27 32.41 -28.97 16.66
CA GLU A 27 32.82 -29.24 15.28
C GLU A 27 32.86 -27.91 14.50
N PRO A 28 33.76 -27.75 13.51
CA PRO A 28 33.81 -26.53 12.72
C PRO A 28 32.46 -26.29 12.02
N GLU A 29 31.97 -25.05 12.06
CA GLU A 29 30.78 -24.60 11.33
C GLU A 29 30.84 -25.08 9.86
N GLU A 30 29.77 -25.71 9.38
CA GLU A 30 29.65 -26.11 7.98
C GLU A 30 29.81 -24.89 7.06
N SER A 31 30.63 -25.01 6.01
CA SER A 31 30.80 -23.99 4.98
C SER A 31 29.45 -23.65 4.33
N HIS A 32 29.18 -22.37 4.04
CA HIS A 32 28.02 -21.97 3.24
C HIS A 32 28.06 -22.48 1.77
N GLY A 33 29.15 -23.13 1.36
CA GLY A 33 29.04 -24.31 0.49
C GLY A 33 28.71 -24.05 -0.98
N PHE A 34 29.14 -22.91 -1.53
CA PHE A 34 29.04 -22.63 -2.97
C PHE A 34 30.33 -22.02 -3.54
N LYS A 35 30.45 -22.05 -4.87
CA LYS A 35 31.59 -21.48 -5.59
C LYS A 35 31.16 -20.45 -6.62
N ALA A 36 31.80 -19.29 -6.64
CA ALA A 36 31.50 -18.18 -7.55
C ALA A 36 32.65 -17.92 -8.55
N LEU A 37 32.29 -17.48 -9.75
CA LEU A 37 33.23 -16.93 -10.73
C LEU A 37 32.97 -15.43 -10.88
N VAL A 38 33.92 -14.59 -10.47
CA VAL A 38 33.91 -13.15 -10.78
C VAL A 38 34.54 -12.94 -12.16
N PHE A 39 33.75 -12.44 -13.08
CA PHE A 39 34.15 -12.12 -14.45
C PHE A 39 34.09 -10.61 -14.68
N SER A 40 35.23 -10.01 -15.05
CA SER A 40 35.38 -8.55 -15.17
C SER A 40 36.00 -8.11 -16.51
N LYS A 41 35.80 -8.92 -17.56
CA LYS A 41 36.28 -8.59 -18.91
C LYS A 41 35.52 -7.38 -19.45
N THR A 42 36.26 -6.44 -20.04
CA THR A 42 35.71 -5.27 -20.73
C THR A 42 36.17 -5.23 -22.19
N ALA A 43 35.24 -4.95 -23.11
CA ALA A 43 35.48 -4.59 -24.50
C ALA A 43 35.17 -3.10 -24.77
N GLY A 44 34.58 -2.41 -23.79
CA GLY A 44 34.30 -0.97 -23.79
C GLY A 44 35.04 -0.23 -22.67
N PHE A 45 34.33 0.65 -21.96
CA PHE A 45 34.89 1.41 -20.83
C PHE A 45 35.34 0.46 -19.71
N ARG A 46 36.48 0.78 -19.09
CA ARG A 46 37.00 0.04 -17.95
C ARG A 46 36.85 0.89 -16.69
N HIS A 47 36.10 0.37 -15.73
CA HIS A 47 35.86 1.02 -14.45
C HIS A 47 37.07 0.86 -13.54
N ASP A 48 37.50 1.95 -12.90
CA ASP A 48 38.62 1.92 -11.94
C ASP A 48 38.28 1.08 -10.70
N SER A 49 36.99 0.88 -10.41
CA SER A 49 36.49 0.13 -9.25
C SER A 49 36.53 -1.40 -9.37
N ILE A 50 36.95 -1.94 -10.52
CA ILE A 50 37.01 -3.40 -10.76
C ILE A 50 37.91 -4.08 -9.70
N ASP A 51 39.07 -3.51 -9.42
CA ASP A 51 40.04 -4.11 -8.50
C ASP A 51 39.52 -4.12 -7.05
N GLU A 52 38.89 -3.02 -6.62
CA GLU A 52 38.23 -2.92 -5.31
C GLU A 52 37.02 -3.85 -5.21
N GLY A 53 36.24 -4.02 -6.28
CA GLY A 53 35.12 -4.95 -6.32
C GLY A 53 35.54 -6.40 -6.21
N ILE A 54 36.61 -6.79 -6.91
CA ILE A 54 37.21 -8.13 -6.77
C ILE A 54 37.66 -8.35 -5.32
N LEU A 55 38.38 -7.38 -4.75
CA LEU A 55 38.89 -7.48 -3.39
C LEU A 55 37.75 -7.59 -2.37
N ALA A 56 36.69 -6.81 -2.52
CA ALA A 56 35.53 -6.87 -1.63
C ALA A 56 34.84 -8.23 -1.69
N ILE A 57 34.59 -8.78 -2.88
CA ILE A 57 33.97 -10.10 -3.05
C ILE A 57 34.87 -11.21 -2.47
N GLN A 58 36.19 -11.13 -2.63
CA GLN A 58 37.13 -12.07 -2.00
C GLN A 58 37.14 -11.98 -0.47
N ASN A 59 37.00 -10.77 0.09
CA ASN A 59 36.87 -10.57 1.53
C ASN A 59 35.55 -11.16 2.05
N LEU A 60 34.44 -10.94 1.34
CA LEU A 60 33.14 -11.56 1.63
C LEU A 60 33.25 -13.09 1.58
N ALA A 61 33.90 -13.65 0.55
CA ALA A 61 34.13 -15.08 0.41
C ALA A 61 34.88 -15.69 1.61
N THR A 62 35.91 -14.98 2.06
CA THR A 62 36.69 -15.38 3.24
C THR A 62 35.86 -15.31 4.52
N ALA A 63 35.07 -14.24 4.70
CA ALA A 63 34.28 -14.01 5.90
C ALA A 63 33.05 -14.92 5.99
N HIS A 64 32.45 -15.29 4.85
CA HIS A 64 31.19 -16.04 4.74
C HIS A 64 31.37 -17.45 4.16
N LEU A 65 32.62 -17.93 4.09
CA LEU A 65 32.98 -19.32 3.80
C LEU A 65 32.45 -19.86 2.44
N PHE A 66 32.57 -19.05 1.38
CA PHE A 66 32.36 -19.48 0.00
C PHE A 66 33.65 -19.35 -0.83
N GLU A 67 33.74 -20.05 -1.96
CA GLU A 67 34.91 -20.02 -2.85
C GLU A 67 34.70 -19.01 -3.99
N VAL A 68 35.76 -18.30 -4.38
CA VAL A 68 35.75 -17.35 -5.50
C VAL A 68 36.96 -17.55 -6.39
N ASP A 69 36.72 -17.76 -7.68
CA ASP A 69 37.71 -17.58 -8.73
C ASP A 69 37.45 -16.27 -9.48
N THR A 70 38.49 -15.65 -10.02
CA THR A 70 38.39 -14.41 -10.81
C THR A 70 38.98 -14.62 -12.21
N SER A 71 38.38 -14.00 -13.23
CA SER A 71 38.90 -14.06 -14.60
C SER A 71 38.50 -12.84 -15.43
N GLU A 72 39.37 -12.45 -16.35
CA GLU A 72 39.05 -11.57 -17.49
C GLU A 72 39.16 -12.34 -18.83
N ASP A 73 39.53 -13.62 -18.79
CA ASP A 73 39.64 -14.47 -19.97
C ASP A 73 38.29 -15.17 -20.24
N ALA A 74 37.65 -14.82 -21.35
CA ALA A 74 36.39 -15.45 -21.79
C ALA A 74 36.56 -16.96 -22.10
N GLY A 75 37.79 -17.45 -22.29
CA GLY A 75 38.09 -18.87 -22.47
C GLY A 75 37.60 -19.78 -21.33
N VAL A 76 37.29 -19.21 -20.15
CA VAL A 76 36.71 -19.94 -19.02
C VAL A 76 35.23 -20.31 -19.20
N PHE A 77 34.52 -19.69 -20.16
CA PHE A 77 33.11 -19.98 -20.44
C PHE A 77 32.95 -21.23 -21.31
N THR A 78 33.20 -22.38 -20.68
CA THR A 78 32.94 -23.72 -21.24
C THR A 78 32.08 -24.50 -20.26
N ASP A 79 31.23 -25.41 -20.76
CA ASP A 79 30.37 -26.24 -19.90
C ASP A 79 31.16 -26.94 -18.79
N ALA A 80 32.33 -27.50 -19.15
CA ALA A 80 33.19 -28.22 -18.21
C ALA A 80 33.73 -27.34 -17.09
N ASN A 81 34.12 -26.10 -17.41
CA ASN A 81 34.62 -25.17 -16.41
C ASN A 81 33.48 -24.55 -15.60
N LEU A 82 32.37 -24.18 -16.24
CA LEU A 82 31.23 -23.55 -15.58
C LEU A 82 30.52 -24.49 -14.59
N ALA A 83 30.56 -25.81 -14.82
CA ALA A 83 29.92 -26.81 -13.95
C ALA A 83 30.42 -26.83 -12.49
N GLN A 84 31.56 -26.21 -12.19
CA GLN A 84 32.09 -26.12 -10.82
C GLN A 84 31.52 -24.93 -10.02
N TYR A 85 30.86 -23.99 -10.69
CA TYR A 85 30.34 -22.78 -10.07
C TYR A 85 28.83 -22.90 -9.83
N ASP A 86 28.37 -22.20 -8.81
CA ASP A 86 26.97 -22.03 -8.48
C ASP A 86 26.43 -20.68 -8.93
N VAL A 87 27.30 -19.69 -9.07
CA VAL A 87 26.98 -18.34 -9.52
C VAL A 87 28.13 -17.74 -10.33
N VAL A 88 27.78 -16.97 -11.38
CA VAL A 88 28.72 -16.14 -12.13
C VAL A 88 28.38 -14.67 -11.89
N ILE A 89 29.39 -13.89 -11.53
CA ILE A 89 29.27 -12.46 -11.20
C ILE A 89 29.91 -11.67 -12.33
N PHE A 90 29.13 -10.90 -13.07
CA PHE A 90 29.62 -9.92 -14.03
C PHE A 90 29.87 -8.61 -13.29
N LEU A 91 31.13 -8.40 -12.91
CA LEU A 91 31.58 -7.23 -12.19
C LEU A 91 32.09 -6.19 -13.19
N ASN A 92 31.30 -5.16 -13.43
CA ASN A 92 31.67 -4.03 -14.26
C ASN A 92 32.14 -4.40 -15.69
N THR A 93 31.51 -5.42 -16.29
CA THR A 93 31.77 -5.81 -17.68
C THR A 93 31.23 -4.76 -18.65
N THR A 94 31.79 -4.64 -19.86
CA THR A 94 31.27 -3.73 -20.89
C THR A 94 31.48 -4.28 -22.31
N GLY A 95 30.55 -3.99 -23.21
CA GLY A 95 30.62 -4.36 -24.63
C GLY A 95 30.33 -5.85 -24.92
N ASP A 96 30.79 -6.33 -26.07
CA ASP A 96 30.65 -7.72 -26.53
C ASP A 96 31.87 -8.55 -26.07
N ILE A 97 31.67 -9.46 -25.11
CA ILE A 97 32.75 -10.09 -24.34
C ILE A 97 32.79 -11.61 -24.50
N LEU A 98 31.70 -12.25 -24.93
CA LEU A 98 31.57 -13.68 -25.18
C LEU A 98 31.25 -13.96 -26.65
N ASN A 99 31.95 -14.93 -27.24
CA ASN A 99 31.60 -15.43 -28.56
C ASN A 99 30.39 -16.41 -28.49
N PRO A 100 29.81 -16.82 -29.63
CA PRO A 100 28.61 -17.68 -29.63
C PRO A 100 28.74 -19.01 -28.88
N ASP A 101 29.92 -19.65 -28.86
CA ASP A 101 30.12 -20.90 -28.12
C ASP A 101 30.11 -20.66 -26.61
N GLN A 102 30.67 -19.53 -26.16
CA GLN A 102 30.72 -19.10 -24.77
C GLN A 102 29.35 -18.63 -24.27
N GLN A 103 28.62 -17.86 -25.11
CA GLN A 103 27.22 -17.51 -24.86
C GLN A 103 26.39 -18.78 -24.65
N ALA A 104 26.48 -19.75 -25.57
CA ALA A 104 25.73 -21.00 -25.46
C ALA A 104 26.08 -21.81 -24.19
N ALA A 105 27.34 -21.78 -23.74
CA ALA A 105 27.75 -22.40 -22.47
C ALA A 105 27.12 -21.70 -21.26
N PHE A 106 27.05 -20.36 -21.30
CA PHE A 106 26.41 -19.58 -20.24
C PHE A 106 24.90 -19.78 -20.20
N GLU A 107 24.21 -19.85 -21.34
CA GLU A 107 22.77 -20.17 -21.36
C GLU A 107 22.49 -21.53 -20.70
N ARG A 108 23.30 -22.55 -20.99
CA ARG A 108 23.17 -23.87 -20.35
C ARG A 108 23.43 -23.80 -18.85
N PHE A 109 24.41 -23.01 -18.42
CA PHE A 109 24.69 -22.79 -17.01
C PHE A 109 23.46 -22.24 -16.27
N ILE A 110 22.82 -21.20 -16.80
CA ILE A 110 21.59 -20.63 -16.23
C ILE A 110 20.45 -21.65 -16.23
N ARG A 111 20.22 -22.35 -17.36
CA ARG A 111 19.17 -23.38 -17.49
C ARG A 111 19.36 -24.59 -16.57
N LEU A 112 20.56 -24.80 -16.03
CA LEU A 112 20.85 -25.81 -15.02
C LEU A 112 20.53 -25.33 -13.59
N GLY A 113 19.92 -24.16 -13.43
CA GLY A 113 19.50 -23.61 -12.16
C GLY A 113 20.57 -22.83 -11.40
N LYS A 114 21.64 -22.43 -12.10
CA LYS A 114 22.74 -21.65 -11.54
C LYS A 114 22.44 -20.15 -11.56
N GLY A 115 23.20 -19.40 -10.76
CA GLY A 115 22.99 -17.99 -10.51
C GLY A 115 23.76 -17.05 -11.45
N PHE A 116 23.20 -15.87 -11.67
CA PHE A 116 23.88 -14.72 -12.28
C PHE A 116 23.75 -13.51 -11.36
N VAL A 117 24.84 -12.75 -11.27
CA VAL A 117 24.90 -11.46 -10.57
C VAL A 117 25.47 -10.43 -11.53
N GLY A 118 24.72 -9.39 -11.85
CA GLY A 118 25.20 -8.23 -12.59
C GLY A 118 25.46 -7.05 -11.68
N ILE A 119 26.63 -6.41 -11.79
CA ILE A 119 27.00 -5.23 -10.99
C ILE A 119 27.32 -4.08 -11.94
N HIS A 120 26.63 -2.95 -11.72
CA HIS A 120 26.76 -1.69 -12.44
C HIS A 120 26.75 -1.87 -13.96
N SER A 121 27.92 -1.81 -14.61
CA SER A 121 28.01 -1.84 -16.08
C SER A 121 27.71 -3.19 -16.71
N ALA A 122 27.34 -4.21 -15.95
CA ALA A 122 26.77 -5.44 -16.49
C ALA A 122 25.59 -5.17 -17.47
N THR A 123 24.83 -4.09 -17.33
CA THR A 123 23.79 -3.72 -18.32
C THR A 123 24.33 -3.05 -19.59
N ASP A 124 25.59 -2.64 -19.61
CA ASP A 124 26.34 -2.14 -20.78
C ASP A 124 27.09 -3.27 -21.50
N THR A 125 26.54 -4.48 -21.51
CA THR A 125 27.20 -5.70 -21.99
C THR A 125 26.26 -6.47 -22.94
N GLU A 126 26.80 -7.06 -24.01
CA GLU A 126 26.12 -8.03 -24.88
C GLU A 126 24.79 -7.58 -25.53
N TYR A 127 24.70 -6.31 -25.97
CA TYR A 127 23.47 -5.73 -26.57
C TYR A 127 22.82 -6.54 -27.70
N ASP A 128 23.60 -7.27 -28.50
CA ASP A 128 23.11 -8.06 -29.64
C ASP A 128 22.64 -9.48 -29.23
N TRP A 129 22.74 -9.85 -27.95
CA TRP A 129 22.38 -11.17 -27.42
C TRP A 129 21.13 -11.09 -26.55
N SER A 130 19.96 -11.25 -27.18
CA SER A 130 18.64 -11.14 -26.52
C SER A 130 18.51 -11.92 -25.19
N PHE A 131 19.02 -13.14 -25.11
CA PHE A 131 19.00 -13.93 -23.88
C PHE A 131 19.67 -13.21 -22.71
N TYR A 132 20.79 -12.51 -22.95
CA TYR A 132 21.46 -11.75 -21.90
C TYR A 132 20.65 -10.53 -21.48
N GLY A 133 20.02 -9.83 -22.43
CA GLY A 133 19.10 -8.73 -22.15
C GLY A 133 17.96 -9.16 -21.23
N ASP A 134 17.35 -10.30 -21.53
CA ASP A 134 16.29 -10.88 -20.69
C ASP A 134 16.82 -11.33 -19.33
N LEU A 135 18.04 -11.91 -19.27
CA LEU A 135 18.68 -12.34 -18.03
C LEU A 135 19.03 -11.15 -17.10
N VAL A 136 19.66 -10.10 -17.64
CA VAL A 136 20.08 -8.93 -16.88
C VAL A 136 18.89 -8.00 -16.58
N GLY A 137 17.84 -8.04 -17.41
CA GLY A 137 16.54 -7.39 -17.19
C GLY A 137 16.35 -6.04 -17.90
N ALA A 138 17.42 -5.29 -18.15
CA ALA A 138 17.40 -4.07 -18.96
C ALA A 138 18.81 -3.73 -19.47
N TYR A 139 18.90 -2.99 -20.57
CA TYR A 139 20.17 -2.49 -21.10
C TYR A 139 20.43 -1.03 -20.69
N PHE A 140 21.70 -0.68 -20.55
CA PHE A 140 22.15 0.70 -20.37
C PHE A 140 21.78 1.56 -21.59
N GLU A 141 21.38 2.81 -21.33
CA GLU A 141 21.14 3.83 -22.36
C GLU A 141 22.06 5.04 -22.16
N SER A 142 22.11 5.59 -20.94
CA SER A 142 22.89 6.78 -20.63
C SER A 142 23.09 6.93 -19.11
N HIS A 143 23.88 7.92 -18.69
CA HIS A 143 24.00 8.32 -17.29
C HIS A 143 24.27 9.85 -17.23
N PRO A 144 23.97 10.52 -16.10
CA PRO A 144 24.38 11.90 -15.91
C PRO A 144 25.91 12.00 -15.79
N PRO A 145 26.51 13.18 -16.05
CA PRO A 145 27.96 13.35 -15.91
C PRO A 145 28.47 13.13 -14.49
N GLY A 146 29.44 12.22 -14.35
CA GLY A 146 30.13 11.95 -13.09
C GLY A 146 29.27 11.22 -12.06
N THR A 147 29.78 11.18 -10.83
CA THR A 147 29.12 10.51 -9.71
C THR A 147 28.36 11.54 -8.87
N THR A 148 27.06 11.34 -8.68
CA THR A 148 26.21 12.26 -7.91
C THR A 148 25.53 11.55 -6.75
N SER A 149 25.25 12.29 -5.69
CA SER A 149 24.44 11.76 -4.61
C SER A 149 22.97 11.70 -5.05
N ALA A 150 22.30 10.58 -4.79
CA ALA A 150 20.88 10.39 -5.00
C ALA A 150 20.28 9.54 -3.88
N THR A 151 18.98 9.61 -3.70
CA THR A 151 18.25 8.72 -2.79
C THR A 151 17.77 7.49 -3.55
N VAL A 152 18.18 6.32 -3.07
CA VAL A 152 17.60 5.03 -3.43
C VAL A 152 16.43 4.76 -2.49
N VAL A 153 15.26 4.48 -3.06
CA VAL A 153 14.06 4.04 -2.34
C VAL A 153 13.98 2.52 -2.44
N VAL A 154 14.12 1.85 -1.30
CA VAL A 154 14.08 0.40 -1.19
C VAL A 154 12.62 -0.05 -1.09
N ALA A 155 12.08 -0.53 -2.21
CA ALA A 155 10.67 -0.89 -2.36
C ALA A 155 10.34 -2.23 -1.70
N ASP A 156 11.24 -3.21 -1.80
CA ASP A 156 11.13 -4.47 -1.07
C ASP A 156 12.22 -4.57 0.00
N ARG A 157 11.82 -4.60 1.27
CA ARG A 157 12.69 -4.81 2.44
C ARG A 157 12.56 -6.23 3.02
N LYS A 158 11.89 -7.14 2.32
CA LYS A 158 11.80 -8.56 2.68
C LYS A 158 12.85 -9.40 1.97
N HIS A 159 13.20 -9.10 0.72
CA HIS A 159 14.29 -9.78 0.02
C HIS A 159 15.61 -9.66 0.81
N PRO A 160 16.40 -10.73 0.96
CA PRO A 160 17.60 -10.72 1.80
C PRO A 160 18.62 -9.64 1.41
N SER A 161 18.76 -9.35 0.11
CA SER A 161 19.71 -8.31 -0.37
C SER A 161 19.35 -6.89 0.05
N THR A 162 18.13 -6.62 0.47
CA THR A 162 17.65 -5.27 0.79
C THR A 162 17.08 -5.15 2.20
N ALA A 163 16.95 -6.26 2.93
CA ALA A 163 16.36 -6.30 4.27
C ALA A 163 17.08 -5.42 5.30
N ALA A 164 18.42 -5.34 5.21
CA ALA A 164 19.22 -4.51 6.12
C ALA A 164 19.26 -3.02 5.71
N LEU A 165 18.85 -2.68 4.48
CA LEU A 165 18.92 -1.32 3.97
C LEU A 165 17.83 -0.44 4.61
N SER A 166 18.17 0.83 4.76
CA SER A 166 17.19 1.88 5.07
C SER A 166 16.21 2.03 3.91
N GLU A 167 14.92 2.29 4.20
CA GLU A 167 13.90 2.51 3.17
C GLU A 167 14.31 3.64 2.20
N ARG A 168 14.96 4.68 2.73
CA ARG A 168 15.59 5.74 1.95
C ARG A 168 17.09 5.72 2.21
N TRP A 169 17.82 5.26 1.21
CA TRP A 169 19.26 5.05 1.27
C TRP A 169 19.97 6.05 0.35
N VAL A 170 20.67 7.02 0.95
CA VAL A 170 21.38 8.06 0.20
C VAL A 170 22.78 7.56 -0.14
N ARG A 171 23.09 7.49 -1.44
CA ARG A 171 24.39 7.01 -1.95
C ARG A 171 24.99 7.99 -2.93
N THR A 172 26.29 7.88 -3.18
CA THR A 172 26.98 8.55 -4.30
C THR A 172 27.53 7.50 -5.24
N ASP A 173 27.07 7.51 -6.49
CA ASP A 173 27.46 6.57 -7.53
C ASP A 173 27.24 7.20 -8.92
N GLU A 174 27.52 6.46 -10.00
CA GLU A 174 27.10 6.81 -11.35
C GLU A 174 25.77 6.11 -11.69
N TRP A 175 24.71 6.89 -11.87
CA TRP A 175 23.35 6.35 -11.99
C TRP A 175 22.93 6.12 -13.44
N TYR A 176 22.71 4.85 -13.80
CA TYR A 176 22.32 4.47 -15.16
C TYR A 176 20.84 4.72 -15.44
N ASN A 177 20.57 5.34 -16.58
CA ASN A 177 19.29 5.28 -17.27
C ASN A 177 19.29 4.04 -18.18
N PHE A 178 18.13 3.40 -18.30
CA PHE A 178 17.97 2.16 -19.05
C PHE A 178 17.16 2.36 -20.32
N GLN A 179 17.38 1.51 -21.33
CA GLN A 179 16.64 1.52 -22.61
C GLN A 179 15.15 1.22 -22.42
N SER A 180 14.81 0.52 -21.33
CA SER A 180 13.46 0.14 -20.97
C SER A 180 13.34 0.03 -19.45
N ASN A 181 12.15 0.28 -18.91
CA ASN A 181 11.87 0.04 -17.51
C ASN A 181 11.66 -1.47 -17.27
N PRO A 182 12.45 -2.12 -16.39
CA PRO A 182 12.35 -3.56 -16.18
C PRO A 182 11.14 -3.98 -15.32
N ARG A 183 10.48 -3.05 -14.62
CA ARG A 183 9.30 -3.34 -13.79
C ARG A 183 8.21 -4.05 -14.60
N GLY A 184 7.53 -5.01 -13.98
CA GLY A 184 6.54 -5.88 -14.63
C GLY A 184 7.16 -7.15 -15.22
N ASN A 185 8.43 -7.12 -15.62
CA ASN A 185 9.17 -8.30 -16.10
C ASN A 185 10.07 -8.91 -15.02
N VAL A 186 10.62 -8.08 -14.14
CA VAL A 186 11.47 -8.50 -13.01
C VAL A 186 10.88 -8.08 -11.67
N HIS A 187 11.39 -8.66 -10.57
CA HIS A 187 11.09 -8.17 -9.24
C HIS A 187 11.98 -6.99 -8.86
N VAL A 188 11.43 -5.77 -8.86
CA VAL A 188 12.19 -4.56 -8.51
C VAL A 188 12.35 -4.47 -6.99
N LEU A 189 13.60 -4.42 -6.54
CA LEU A 189 13.97 -4.34 -5.13
C LEU A 189 14.15 -2.90 -4.67
N ALA A 190 14.72 -2.04 -5.52
CA ALA A 190 14.92 -0.63 -5.23
C ALA A 190 14.93 0.24 -6.49
N SER A 191 14.53 1.51 -6.32
CA SER A 191 14.46 2.51 -7.38
C SER A 191 15.16 3.82 -6.97
N LEU A 192 15.60 4.63 -7.92
CA LEU A 192 16.09 5.98 -7.67
C LEU A 192 14.93 6.97 -7.55
N ASP A 193 15.06 7.90 -6.60
CA ASP A 193 14.23 9.09 -6.54
C ASP A 193 14.88 10.21 -7.38
N GLU A 194 14.42 10.35 -8.62
CA GLU A 194 14.89 11.36 -9.56
C GLU A 194 14.67 12.81 -9.08
N SER A 195 13.84 13.05 -8.05
CA SER A 195 13.71 14.40 -7.46
C SER A 195 14.94 14.83 -6.65
N THR A 196 15.83 13.88 -6.32
CA THR A 196 16.99 14.10 -5.44
C THR A 196 18.31 14.32 -6.19
N TYR A 197 18.32 14.17 -7.51
CA TYR A 197 19.48 14.40 -8.36
C TYR A 197 19.05 14.89 -9.76
N SER A 198 20.01 15.20 -10.64
CA SER A 198 19.72 15.64 -12.01
C SER A 198 20.25 14.66 -13.06
N GLY A 199 19.50 14.52 -14.16
CA GLY A 199 19.92 13.75 -15.33
C GLY A 199 19.41 12.30 -15.38
N GLY A 200 18.54 11.92 -14.45
CA GLY A 200 17.63 10.80 -14.65
C GLY A 200 16.69 11.05 -15.84
N SER A 201 16.33 9.98 -16.54
CA SER A 201 15.43 10.02 -17.70
C SER A 201 14.35 8.92 -17.68
N MET A 202 14.20 8.22 -16.57
CA MET A 202 13.22 7.14 -16.36
C MET A 202 11.94 7.68 -15.71
N GLY A 203 12.01 8.85 -15.06
CA GLY A 203 10.88 9.53 -14.44
C GLY A 203 10.60 9.07 -13.01
N VAL A 204 9.32 9.01 -12.62
CA VAL A 204 8.91 8.64 -11.25
C VAL A 204 9.22 7.18 -10.89
N ASP A 205 9.45 6.32 -11.89
CA ASP A 205 9.81 4.93 -11.70
C ASP A 205 11.15 4.62 -12.38
N HIS A 206 12.21 4.64 -11.59
CA HIS A 206 13.59 4.35 -12.02
C HIS A 206 14.17 3.17 -11.25
N PRO A 207 13.85 1.91 -11.58
CA PRO A 207 14.45 0.74 -10.93
C PRO A 207 15.97 0.71 -11.07
N ILE A 208 16.69 0.40 -10.00
CA ILE A 208 18.16 0.27 -9.99
C ILE A 208 18.68 -1.03 -9.39
N ALA A 209 17.84 -1.81 -8.73
CA ALA A 209 18.18 -3.13 -8.26
C ALA A 209 16.97 -4.04 -8.39
N TRP A 210 17.18 -5.25 -8.88
CA TRP A 210 16.11 -6.21 -9.11
C TRP A 210 16.61 -7.64 -9.09
N CYS A 211 15.67 -8.57 -8.98
CA CYS A 211 15.92 -9.99 -9.06
C CYS A 211 14.85 -10.69 -9.89
N GLN A 212 15.17 -11.86 -10.42
CA GLN A 212 14.22 -12.71 -11.14
C GLN A 212 14.65 -14.18 -11.14
N ASN A 213 13.67 -15.07 -11.16
CA ASN A 213 13.90 -16.46 -11.56
C ASN A 213 13.82 -16.53 -13.09
N PHE A 214 14.91 -16.90 -13.76
CA PHE A 214 15.03 -16.80 -15.21
C PHE A 214 15.49 -18.12 -15.84
N GLU A 215 14.65 -18.69 -16.69
CA GLU A 215 14.87 -19.99 -17.37
C GLU A 215 15.39 -21.11 -16.45
N GLY A 216 14.96 -21.14 -15.19
CA GLY A 216 15.37 -22.12 -14.18
C GLY A 216 16.48 -21.64 -13.24
N GLY A 217 17.26 -20.64 -13.65
CA GLY A 217 18.29 -19.98 -12.83
C GLY A 217 17.77 -18.80 -12.01
N ARG A 218 18.68 -18.15 -11.29
CA ARG A 218 18.41 -16.94 -10.49
C ARG A 218 19.28 -15.80 -11.00
N SER A 219 18.69 -14.65 -11.29
CA SER A 219 19.39 -13.44 -11.71
C SER A 219 19.16 -12.34 -10.71
N TRP A 220 20.23 -11.70 -10.28
CA TRP A 220 20.21 -10.53 -9.41
C TRP A 220 21.06 -9.42 -10.03
N TYR A 221 20.58 -8.20 -9.98
CA TYR A 221 21.28 -7.05 -10.52
C TYR A 221 21.23 -5.85 -9.58
N THR A 222 22.33 -5.09 -9.54
CA THR A 222 22.39 -3.76 -8.92
C THR A 222 23.12 -2.79 -9.84
N ALA A 223 22.59 -1.58 -10.01
CA ALA A 223 23.22 -0.52 -10.81
C ALA A 223 24.35 0.20 -10.08
N GLY A 224 24.49 -0.01 -8.76
CA GLY A 224 25.60 0.53 -7.97
C GLY A 224 26.90 -0.25 -8.21
N GLY A 225 28.03 0.37 -7.88
CA GLY A 225 29.36 -0.25 -8.02
C GLY A 225 30.29 0.42 -9.04
N HIS A 226 29.97 1.64 -9.50
CA HIS A 226 30.90 2.45 -10.30
C HIS A 226 32.09 2.91 -9.46
N THR A 227 31.82 3.34 -8.23
CA THR A 227 32.83 3.97 -7.35
C THR A 227 33.62 2.92 -6.56
N PRO A 228 34.95 3.06 -6.44
CA PRO A 228 35.75 2.22 -5.54
C PRO A 228 35.23 2.24 -4.09
N GLU A 229 34.72 3.39 -3.64
CA GLU A 229 34.19 3.58 -2.28
C GLU A 229 33.00 2.67 -1.97
N SER A 230 32.16 2.34 -2.97
CA SER A 230 31.01 1.45 -2.79
C SER A 230 31.44 0.10 -2.21
N PHE A 231 32.59 -0.42 -2.64
CA PHE A 231 33.10 -1.73 -2.22
C PHE A 231 33.72 -1.74 -0.81
N THR A 232 33.72 -0.59 -0.12
CA THR A 232 34.09 -0.48 1.30
C THR A 232 32.94 0.00 2.18
N GLU A 233 31.79 0.32 1.59
CA GLU A 233 30.62 0.79 2.30
C GLU A 233 29.83 -0.39 2.87
N PRO A 234 29.63 -0.47 4.20
CA PRO A 234 29.01 -1.64 4.83
C PRO A 234 27.66 -2.04 4.25
N GLU A 235 26.76 -1.07 4.06
CA GLU A 235 25.41 -1.34 3.53
C GLU A 235 25.46 -1.88 2.09
N PHE A 236 26.40 -1.41 1.25
CA PHE A 236 26.56 -1.92 -0.11
C PHE A 236 27.20 -3.30 -0.13
N THR A 237 28.21 -3.53 0.69
CA THR A 237 28.85 -4.86 0.77
C THR A 237 27.88 -5.91 1.31
N ASP A 238 27.00 -5.54 2.24
CA ASP A 238 25.92 -6.42 2.73
C ASP A 238 24.88 -6.66 1.63
N HIS A 239 24.51 -5.64 0.86
CA HIS A 239 23.62 -5.77 -0.32
C HIS A 239 24.20 -6.75 -1.36
N LEU A 240 25.50 -6.62 -1.66
CA LEU A 240 26.22 -7.50 -2.58
C LEU A 240 26.28 -8.94 -2.07
N LEU A 241 26.70 -9.15 -0.82
CA LEU A 241 26.79 -10.48 -0.22
C LEU A 241 25.46 -11.23 -0.34
N ASN A 242 24.39 -10.61 0.15
CA ASN A 242 23.07 -11.23 0.19
C ASN A 242 22.48 -11.40 -1.23
N GLY A 243 22.81 -10.51 -2.17
CA GLY A 243 22.48 -10.69 -3.59
C GLY A 243 23.19 -11.90 -4.21
N ILE A 244 24.48 -12.07 -3.93
CA ILE A 244 25.30 -13.19 -4.40
C ILE A 244 24.82 -14.52 -3.79
N GLU A 245 24.59 -14.56 -2.49
CA GLU A 245 24.10 -15.75 -1.79
C GLU A 245 22.71 -16.17 -2.27
N TRP A 246 21.81 -15.21 -2.50
CA TRP A 246 20.49 -15.48 -3.07
C TRP A 246 20.61 -16.02 -4.49
N ALA A 247 21.41 -15.40 -5.36
CA ALA A 247 21.62 -15.86 -6.73
C ALA A 247 22.27 -17.25 -6.76
N ALA A 248 23.22 -17.54 -5.87
CA ALA A 248 23.78 -18.88 -5.68
C ALA A 248 22.74 -19.91 -5.21
N GLY A 249 21.66 -19.47 -4.56
CA GLY A 249 20.57 -20.31 -4.08
C GLY A 249 20.82 -20.88 -2.68
N VAL A 250 21.69 -20.23 -1.88
CA VAL A 250 22.02 -20.67 -0.52
C VAL A 250 21.19 -19.97 0.56
N ILE A 251 20.48 -18.89 0.20
CA ILE A 251 19.49 -18.23 1.07
C ILE A 251 18.16 -18.02 0.33
N PRO A 252 17.00 -18.08 1.02
CA PRO A 252 15.70 -17.89 0.41
C PRO A 252 15.39 -16.41 0.13
N GLY A 253 14.64 -16.13 -0.93
CA GLY A 253 14.10 -14.81 -1.27
C GLY A 253 13.06 -14.92 -2.37
N ASP A 254 11.99 -14.13 -2.28
CA ASP A 254 10.94 -14.07 -3.28
C ASP A 254 11.26 -13.00 -4.33
N CYS A 255 11.14 -13.36 -5.60
CA CYS A 255 11.35 -12.48 -6.75
C CYS A 255 10.16 -12.54 -7.72
N SER A 256 8.94 -12.66 -7.18
CA SER A 256 7.72 -12.81 -7.97
C SER A 256 6.76 -11.62 -7.89
N ALA A 257 6.80 -10.83 -6.81
CA ALA A 257 5.70 -9.92 -6.45
C ALA A 257 5.40 -8.81 -7.46
N THR A 258 6.41 -8.30 -8.17
CA THR A 258 6.23 -7.22 -9.17
C THR A 258 6.37 -7.70 -10.62
N VAL A 259 6.22 -9.00 -10.85
CA VAL A 259 6.23 -9.60 -12.19
C VAL A 259 4.78 -9.82 -12.61
N ASP A 260 4.33 -9.11 -13.65
CA ASP A 260 2.93 -9.07 -14.05
C ASP A 260 2.40 -10.46 -14.44
N ALA A 261 3.25 -11.28 -15.06
CA ALA A 261 2.91 -12.65 -15.46
C ALA A 261 2.65 -13.61 -14.29
N ASN A 262 3.02 -13.24 -13.06
CA ASN A 262 2.70 -14.02 -11.85
C ASN A 262 1.30 -13.73 -11.30
N TRP A 263 0.61 -12.73 -11.85
CA TRP A 263 -0.74 -12.38 -11.48
C TRP A 263 -1.71 -12.82 -12.57
N GLU A 264 -2.84 -13.41 -12.17
CA GLU A 264 -3.95 -13.70 -13.05
C GLU A 264 -5.22 -13.02 -12.56
N LEU A 265 -6.00 -12.46 -13.50
CA LEU A 265 -7.31 -11.92 -13.19
C LEU A 265 -8.35 -13.03 -13.33
N VAL A 266 -8.91 -13.46 -12.19
CA VAL A 266 -9.98 -14.46 -12.15
C VAL A 266 -11.28 -13.79 -11.72
N ALA A 267 -12.29 -13.84 -12.58
CA ALA A 267 -13.62 -13.38 -12.22
C ALA A 267 -14.26 -14.37 -11.23
N LEU A 268 -14.50 -13.92 -9.99
CA LEU A 268 -15.17 -14.72 -8.95
C LEU A 268 -16.67 -14.86 -9.22
N ASP A 269 -17.28 -13.77 -9.69
CA ASP A 269 -18.66 -13.72 -10.19
C ASP A 269 -18.72 -12.74 -11.37
N SER A 270 -19.39 -13.14 -12.44
CA SER A 270 -19.54 -12.35 -13.67
C SER A 270 -20.98 -11.86 -13.89
N GLU A 271 -21.90 -12.23 -13.01
CA GLU A 271 -23.33 -11.90 -13.06
C GLU A 271 -23.69 -11.01 -11.85
N THR A 272 -22.90 -9.95 -11.65
CA THR A 272 -23.11 -8.95 -10.61
C THR A 272 -23.97 -7.79 -11.11
N ASP A 273 -24.79 -7.22 -10.23
CA ASP A 273 -25.63 -6.06 -10.52
C ASP A 273 -25.22 -4.87 -9.64
N ASN A 274 -24.42 -3.96 -10.21
CA ASN A 274 -23.87 -2.79 -9.51
C ASN A 274 -23.24 -3.12 -8.14
N PRO A 275 -22.19 -3.99 -8.11
CA PRO A 275 -21.51 -4.33 -6.87
C PRO A 275 -20.76 -3.11 -6.31
N ILE A 276 -20.94 -2.84 -5.02
CA ILE A 276 -20.45 -1.61 -4.38
C ILE A 276 -19.59 -1.86 -3.13
N GLY A 277 -19.64 -3.04 -2.52
CA GLY A 277 -18.83 -3.35 -1.35
C GLY A 277 -18.61 -4.85 -1.19
N LEU A 278 -17.51 -5.21 -0.54
CA LEU A 278 -17.21 -6.57 -0.15
C LEU A 278 -16.41 -6.60 1.14
N ASP A 279 -16.44 -7.75 1.80
CA ASP A 279 -15.53 -8.12 2.87
C ASP A 279 -15.23 -9.62 2.80
N VAL A 280 -14.08 -10.03 3.32
CA VAL A 280 -13.55 -11.39 3.21
C VAL A 280 -13.48 -12.02 4.60
N ALA A 281 -14.24 -13.10 4.80
CA ALA A 281 -14.19 -13.88 6.03
C ALA A 281 -12.84 -14.60 6.18
N PRO A 282 -12.40 -14.90 7.41
CA PRO A 282 -11.14 -15.64 7.64
C PRO A 282 -11.08 -17.03 6.97
N ASP A 283 -12.23 -17.64 6.70
CA ASP A 283 -12.34 -18.90 5.96
C ASP A 283 -12.25 -18.74 4.42
N GLY A 284 -12.04 -17.52 3.93
CA GLY A 284 -11.88 -17.17 2.53
C GLY A 284 -13.20 -16.95 1.77
N ARG A 285 -14.37 -17.09 2.42
CA ARG A 285 -15.64 -16.67 1.79
C ARG A 285 -15.64 -15.16 1.58
N VAL A 286 -16.06 -14.72 0.40
CA VAL A 286 -16.19 -13.29 0.07
C VAL A 286 -17.65 -12.91 0.12
N PHE A 287 -18.00 -12.02 1.04
CA PHE A 287 -19.32 -11.43 1.16
C PHE A 287 -19.32 -10.14 0.35
N PHE A 288 -20.27 -9.96 -0.56
CA PHE A 288 -20.35 -8.74 -1.35
C PHE A 288 -21.78 -8.28 -1.56
N ILE A 289 -21.94 -6.98 -1.75
CA ILE A 289 -23.22 -6.30 -1.84
C ILE A 289 -23.43 -5.64 -3.19
N GLU A 290 -24.67 -5.69 -3.62
CA GLU A 290 -25.19 -5.02 -4.81
C GLU A 290 -26.09 -3.88 -4.38
N LEU A 291 -26.01 -2.73 -5.07
CA LEU A 291 -26.71 -1.51 -4.65
C LEU A 291 -28.23 -1.75 -4.46
N GLY A 292 -28.84 -2.64 -5.25
CA GLY A 292 -30.26 -3.02 -5.18
C GLY A 292 -30.67 -3.84 -3.95
N GLY A 293 -29.78 -4.11 -3.00
CA GLY A 293 -30.10 -4.78 -1.74
C GLY A 293 -29.70 -6.25 -1.63
N THR A 294 -29.11 -6.82 -2.68
CA THR A 294 -28.63 -8.20 -2.65
C THR A 294 -27.33 -8.30 -1.86
N VAL A 295 -27.23 -9.29 -0.96
CA VAL A 295 -25.97 -9.75 -0.37
C VAL A 295 -25.66 -11.12 -0.95
N LYS A 296 -24.45 -11.31 -1.47
CA LYS A 296 -23.97 -12.56 -2.05
C LYS A 296 -22.74 -13.06 -1.31
N ILE A 297 -22.52 -14.37 -1.35
CA ILE A 297 -21.34 -15.05 -0.80
C ILE A 297 -20.68 -15.86 -1.92
N TYR A 298 -19.46 -15.50 -2.29
CA TYR A 298 -18.60 -16.36 -3.09
C TYR A 298 -17.92 -17.41 -2.18
N LYS A 299 -18.01 -18.67 -2.58
CA LYS A 299 -17.43 -19.80 -1.86
C LYS A 299 -16.21 -20.34 -2.61
N PRO A 300 -14.98 -20.16 -2.09
CA PRO A 300 -13.77 -20.57 -2.80
C PRO A 300 -13.71 -22.09 -3.03
N GLU A 301 -14.17 -22.91 -2.05
CA GLU A 301 -14.11 -24.37 -2.15
C GLU A 301 -14.91 -24.96 -3.32
N SER A 302 -16.03 -24.34 -3.67
CA SER A 302 -16.91 -24.77 -4.76
C SER A 302 -16.86 -23.86 -5.98
N SER A 303 -16.05 -22.80 -5.94
CA SER A 303 -15.95 -21.74 -6.94
C SER A 303 -17.33 -21.27 -7.42
N SER A 304 -18.20 -20.95 -6.46
CA SER A 304 -19.61 -20.64 -6.73
C SER A 304 -20.13 -19.53 -5.83
N THR A 305 -20.99 -18.67 -6.37
CA THR A 305 -21.72 -17.66 -5.60
C THR A 305 -23.11 -18.14 -5.20
N VAL A 306 -23.54 -17.76 -4.01
CA VAL A 306 -24.94 -17.90 -3.54
C VAL A 306 -25.46 -16.56 -3.04
N GLU A 307 -26.77 -16.33 -3.17
CA GLU A 307 -27.45 -15.21 -2.52
C GLU A 307 -27.64 -15.52 -1.03
N ALA A 308 -27.14 -14.65 -0.17
CA ALA A 308 -27.25 -14.77 1.28
C ALA A 308 -28.48 -14.04 1.83
N ALA A 309 -28.87 -12.92 1.23
CA ALA A 309 -30.08 -12.19 1.55
C ALA A 309 -30.45 -11.17 0.47
N GLN A 310 -31.74 -10.79 0.47
CA GLN A 310 -32.26 -9.60 -0.20
C GLN A 310 -32.77 -8.63 0.88
N ILE A 311 -32.04 -7.55 1.13
CA ILE A 311 -32.42 -6.50 2.08
C ILE A 311 -33.30 -5.48 1.34
N PRO A 312 -34.51 -5.16 1.85
CA PRO A 312 -35.35 -4.14 1.23
C PRO A 312 -34.75 -2.74 1.40
N VAL A 313 -34.31 -2.15 0.29
CA VAL A 313 -33.70 -0.82 0.26
C VAL A 313 -34.47 0.15 -0.63
N PHE A 314 -34.31 1.45 -0.36
CA PHE A 314 -34.70 2.48 -1.32
C PHE A 314 -33.62 2.54 -2.39
N GLU A 315 -33.99 2.23 -3.63
CA GLU A 315 -33.10 2.28 -4.78
C GLU A 315 -33.39 3.53 -5.62
N GLY A 316 -32.39 4.41 -5.73
CA GLY A 316 -32.51 5.63 -6.52
C GLY A 316 -31.34 6.57 -6.26
N ASN A 317 -30.90 7.28 -7.30
CA ASN A 317 -29.64 8.03 -7.29
C ASN A 317 -28.49 7.10 -6.86
N GLU A 318 -27.81 7.43 -5.76
CA GLU A 318 -26.72 6.65 -5.16
C GLU A 318 -27.16 5.94 -3.86
N HIS A 319 -28.47 5.86 -3.59
CA HIS A 319 -28.99 5.17 -2.41
C HIS A 319 -29.21 3.68 -2.71
N GLY A 320 -29.08 2.87 -1.67
CA GLY A 320 -29.27 1.43 -1.77
C GLY A 320 -28.65 0.71 -0.58
N LEU A 321 -28.07 -0.45 -0.85
CA LEU A 321 -27.17 -1.16 0.06
C LEU A 321 -25.75 -0.66 -0.17
N LEU A 322 -25.15 -0.03 0.85
CA LEU A 322 -24.00 0.86 0.68
C LEU A 322 -22.71 0.33 1.29
N GLY A 323 -22.81 -0.36 2.42
CA GLY A 323 -21.64 -0.89 3.14
C GLY A 323 -21.92 -2.27 3.72
N ILE A 324 -20.87 -3.09 3.76
CA ILE A 324 -20.82 -4.38 4.45
C ILE A 324 -19.49 -4.48 5.18
N GLU A 325 -19.50 -5.00 6.40
CA GLU A 325 -18.31 -5.28 7.20
C GLU A 325 -18.60 -6.48 8.11
N LEU A 326 -17.73 -7.48 8.15
CA LEU A 326 -17.81 -8.60 9.06
C LEU A 326 -17.23 -8.21 10.41
N ASP A 327 -17.83 -8.70 11.49
CA ASP A 327 -17.29 -8.46 12.83
C ASP A 327 -15.89 -9.10 12.98
N PRO A 328 -14.94 -8.50 13.71
CA PRO A 328 -13.62 -9.11 13.91
C PRO A 328 -13.69 -10.51 14.56
N ALA A 329 -14.77 -10.82 15.28
CA ALA A 329 -15.05 -12.13 15.84
C ALA A 329 -16.04 -12.96 15.01
N PHE A 330 -16.16 -12.69 13.70
CA PHE A 330 -17.14 -13.29 12.77
C PHE A 330 -17.23 -14.82 12.86
N GLU A 331 -16.09 -15.52 12.94
CA GLU A 331 -16.07 -16.99 13.05
C GLU A 331 -16.83 -17.52 14.28
N THR A 332 -16.98 -16.69 15.32
CA THR A 332 -17.60 -17.07 16.59
C THR A 332 -19.02 -16.52 16.74
N ASN A 333 -19.29 -15.30 16.26
CA ASN A 333 -20.58 -14.63 16.46
C ASN A 333 -21.45 -14.59 15.19
N GLY A 334 -20.86 -14.77 14.00
CA GLY A 334 -21.52 -14.64 12.71
C GLY A 334 -22.05 -13.24 12.42
N TRP A 335 -21.57 -12.19 13.09
CA TRP A 335 -22.13 -10.85 12.96
C TRP A 335 -21.63 -10.16 11.69
N VAL A 336 -22.57 -9.54 10.96
CA VAL A 336 -22.30 -8.69 9.81
C VAL A 336 -22.99 -7.35 9.99
N TYR A 337 -22.25 -6.27 9.73
CA TYR A 337 -22.74 -4.90 9.76
C TYR A 337 -23.08 -4.45 8.35
N ILE A 338 -24.23 -3.81 8.20
CA ILE A 338 -24.77 -3.35 6.94
C ILE A 338 -25.15 -1.89 7.08
N PHE A 339 -24.56 -1.05 6.21
CA PHE A 339 -24.98 0.33 6.04
C PHE A 339 -25.86 0.44 4.80
N HIS A 340 -27.08 0.95 4.95
CA HIS A 340 -28.06 0.95 3.87
C HIS A 340 -29.09 2.08 3.98
N SER A 341 -29.77 2.32 2.86
CA SER A 341 -30.93 3.18 2.71
C SER A 341 -32.21 2.36 2.89
N PRO A 342 -32.93 2.46 4.02
CA PRO A 342 -34.19 1.72 4.21
C PRO A 342 -35.22 2.07 3.14
N LEU A 343 -36.02 1.07 2.72
CA LEU A 343 -37.07 1.21 1.69
C LEU A 343 -38.06 2.35 1.97
N PHE A 344 -38.37 2.59 3.24
CA PHE A 344 -39.28 3.65 3.67
C PHE A 344 -38.56 4.66 4.57
N GLY A 345 -38.92 5.94 4.41
CA GLY A 345 -38.36 7.03 5.20
C GLY A 345 -37.21 7.76 4.51
N THR A 346 -36.62 8.70 5.24
CA THR A 346 -35.58 9.62 4.73
C THR A 346 -34.36 9.55 5.65
N ASN A 347 -33.91 8.33 5.97
CA ASN A 347 -32.77 8.09 6.84
C ASN A 347 -31.76 7.15 6.17
N GLN A 348 -30.50 7.24 6.56
CA GLN A 348 -29.52 6.17 6.39
C GLN A 348 -29.43 5.37 7.69
N ARG A 349 -29.13 4.08 7.56
CA ARG A 349 -29.14 3.14 8.69
C ARG A 349 -27.91 2.25 8.69
N LEU A 350 -27.28 2.15 9.86
CA LEU A 350 -26.32 1.10 10.19
C LEU A 350 -27.04 0.05 11.04
N SER A 351 -27.09 -1.18 10.54
CA SER A 351 -27.67 -2.33 11.22
C SER A 351 -26.67 -3.47 11.35
N ARG A 352 -26.83 -4.31 12.36
CA ARG A 352 -26.13 -5.58 12.52
C ARG A 352 -27.11 -6.73 12.30
N PHE A 353 -26.67 -7.76 11.59
CA PHE A 353 -27.39 -9.02 11.39
C PHE A 353 -26.50 -10.22 11.76
N THR A 354 -27.10 -11.41 11.81
CA THR A 354 -26.37 -12.67 12.03
C THR A 354 -26.40 -13.53 10.77
N VAL A 355 -25.23 -14.01 10.35
CA VAL A 355 -25.04 -15.02 9.31
C VAL A 355 -25.22 -16.41 9.91
N VAL A 356 -26.08 -17.23 9.30
CA VAL A 356 -26.32 -18.63 9.68
C VAL A 356 -26.09 -19.52 8.46
N GLY A 357 -24.93 -20.18 8.41
CA GLY A 357 -24.50 -20.94 7.24
C GLY A 357 -24.18 -20.01 6.06
N ASP A 358 -24.94 -20.17 4.97
CA ASP A 358 -24.81 -19.40 3.73
C ASP A 358 -25.89 -18.29 3.59
N ALA A 359 -26.58 -17.93 4.68
CA ALA A 359 -27.66 -16.94 4.66
C ALA A 359 -27.55 -15.93 5.80
N ILE A 360 -28.07 -14.72 5.59
CA ILE A 360 -28.24 -13.71 6.65
C ILE A 360 -29.67 -13.80 7.19
N ASP A 361 -29.81 -13.97 8.51
CA ASP A 361 -31.12 -13.96 9.16
C ASP A 361 -31.59 -12.52 9.40
N LEU A 362 -32.45 -12.03 8.51
CA LEU A 362 -33.04 -10.69 8.59
C LEU A 362 -33.88 -10.46 9.86
N GLY A 363 -34.32 -11.52 10.55
CA GLY A 363 -35.04 -11.41 11.82
C GLY A 363 -34.15 -11.02 13.00
N THR A 364 -32.82 -10.97 12.80
CA THR A 364 -31.82 -10.61 13.82
C THR A 364 -31.32 -9.17 13.71
N GLU A 365 -32.00 -8.33 12.93
CA GLU A 365 -31.62 -6.91 12.78
C GLU A 365 -31.55 -6.21 14.14
N GLU A 366 -30.38 -5.70 14.47
CA GLU A 366 -30.20 -4.68 15.49
C GLU A 366 -29.80 -3.37 14.82
N VAL A 367 -30.57 -2.30 15.06
CA VAL A 367 -30.30 -0.99 14.48
C VAL A 367 -29.37 -0.22 15.42
N LEU A 368 -28.14 0.03 14.98
CA LEU A 368 -27.12 0.72 15.78
C LEU A 368 -27.25 2.23 15.65
N LEU A 369 -27.35 2.72 14.42
CA LEU A 369 -27.33 4.15 14.12
C LEU A 369 -28.28 4.49 12.98
N GLU A 370 -29.02 5.59 13.13
CA GLU A 370 -29.90 6.11 12.09
C GLU A 370 -29.80 7.65 12.05
N PHE A 371 -29.66 8.23 10.86
CA PHE A 371 -29.61 9.68 10.68
C PHE A 371 -30.30 10.13 9.40
N PRO A 372 -30.83 11.38 9.34
CA PRO A 372 -31.57 11.86 8.17
C PRO A 372 -30.72 11.99 6.90
N THR A 373 -31.34 11.75 5.74
CA THR A 373 -30.84 11.97 4.37
C THR A 373 -31.98 12.52 3.52
N THR A 374 -31.70 13.10 2.36
CA THR A 374 -32.75 13.45 1.39
C THR A 374 -32.96 12.32 0.38
N ARG A 375 -34.20 12.11 -0.06
CA ARG A 375 -34.53 11.18 -1.17
C ARG A 375 -34.91 11.91 -2.46
N SER A 376 -35.09 13.23 -2.39
CA SER A 376 -35.57 14.05 -3.51
C SER A 376 -34.44 14.64 -4.35
N GLN A 377 -33.21 14.58 -3.84
CA GLN A 377 -31.99 15.02 -4.49
C GLN A 377 -30.95 13.92 -4.35
N CYS A 378 -29.93 13.95 -5.20
CA CYS A 378 -28.67 13.25 -4.94
C CYS A 378 -27.75 14.19 -4.13
N CYS A 379 -26.55 13.84 -3.69
CA CYS A 379 -25.61 12.78 -4.06
C CYS A 379 -24.73 12.45 -2.82
N HIS A 380 -23.75 11.57 -2.97
CA HIS A 380 -22.70 11.25 -1.99
C HIS A 380 -23.23 10.57 -0.73
N ASN A 381 -23.44 9.25 -0.82
CA ASN A 381 -23.82 8.46 0.33
C ASN A 381 -22.62 7.78 1.03
N ALA A 382 -21.49 7.61 0.32
CA ALA A 382 -20.36 6.79 0.75
C ALA A 382 -20.82 5.41 1.26
N GLY A 383 -20.28 4.93 2.38
CA GLY A 383 -20.75 3.72 3.06
C GLY A 383 -19.67 2.72 3.43
N SER A 384 -18.40 2.99 3.12
CA SER A 384 -17.29 2.14 3.55
C SER A 384 -17.23 2.04 5.07
N MET A 385 -16.96 0.85 5.56
CA MET A 385 -16.79 0.54 6.97
C MET A 385 -15.46 -0.19 7.14
N THR A 386 -14.92 -0.16 8.36
CA THR A 386 -13.78 -0.99 8.77
C THR A 386 -13.66 -1.02 10.28
N PHE A 387 -13.17 -2.11 10.85
CA PHE A 387 -12.81 -2.20 12.27
C PHE A 387 -11.35 -1.87 12.54
N ASP A 388 -11.07 -1.21 13.66
CA ASP A 388 -9.73 -1.22 14.24
C ASP A 388 -9.49 -2.46 15.13
N ALA A 389 -8.24 -2.62 15.58
CA ALA A 389 -7.83 -3.73 16.43
C ALA A 389 -8.48 -3.73 17.83
N ASP A 390 -9.06 -2.61 18.26
CA ASP A 390 -9.75 -2.46 19.54
C ASP A 390 -11.26 -2.75 19.43
N GLY A 391 -11.75 -3.09 18.22
CA GLY A 391 -13.15 -3.38 17.96
C GLY A 391 -14.02 -2.14 17.77
N ASN A 392 -13.42 -0.99 17.47
CA ASN A 392 -14.17 0.20 17.08
C ASN A 392 -14.51 0.13 15.59
N LEU A 393 -15.78 0.33 15.27
CA LEU A 393 -16.29 0.41 13.92
C LEU A 393 -16.17 1.84 13.41
N PHE A 394 -15.47 2.00 12.29
CA PHE A 394 -15.47 3.22 11.50
C PHE A 394 -16.53 3.13 10.40
N LEU A 395 -17.26 4.23 10.17
CA LEU A 395 -18.26 4.33 9.10
C LEU A 395 -18.08 5.66 8.36
N ALA A 396 -17.82 5.59 7.06
CA ALA A 396 -17.75 6.75 6.18
C ALA A 396 -19.15 7.15 5.69
N THR A 397 -19.52 8.42 5.89
CA THR A 397 -20.81 8.96 5.47
C THR A 397 -20.58 10.15 4.53
N GLY A 398 -21.18 10.09 3.34
CA GLY A 398 -21.10 11.20 2.39
C GLY A 398 -21.94 12.40 2.83
N ASP A 399 -21.70 13.55 2.20
CA ASP A 399 -22.27 14.84 2.59
C ASP A 399 -23.75 15.02 2.22
N ASP A 400 -24.34 14.08 1.49
CA ASP A 400 -25.73 14.10 1.03
C ASP A 400 -26.08 15.34 0.21
N THR A 401 -25.10 15.99 -0.44
CA THR A 401 -25.26 17.30 -1.09
C THR A 401 -25.21 17.20 -2.61
N ASN A 402 -26.15 17.89 -3.27
CA ASN A 402 -26.19 17.96 -4.72
C ASN A 402 -25.09 18.90 -5.25
N PRO A 403 -24.12 18.42 -6.05
CA PRO A 403 -23.00 19.24 -6.51
C PRO A 403 -23.28 19.99 -7.82
N PHE A 404 -24.36 19.68 -8.53
CA PHE A 404 -24.50 20.04 -9.95
C PHE A 404 -24.87 21.50 -10.21
N GLU A 405 -25.21 22.26 -9.17
CA GLU A 405 -25.57 23.68 -9.27
C GLU A 405 -24.52 24.63 -8.67
N SER A 406 -23.29 24.14 -8.44
CA SER A 406 -22.15 24.94 -7.98
C SER A 406 -21.17 25.33 -9.09
N SER A 407 -21.45 24.96 -10.35
CA SER A 407 -20.48 25.05 -11.46
C SER A 407 -19.17 24.29 -11.21
N GLY A 408 -19.24 23.19 -10.45
CA GLY A 408 -18.09 22.34 -10.12
C GLY A 408 -17.25 22.84 -8.94
N TYR A 409 -17.60 23.93 -8.28
CA TYR A 409 -16.92 24.39 -7.07
C TYR A 409 -17.67 23.93 -5.81
N THR A 410 -17.29 24.46 -4.63
CA THR A 410 -17.99 24.17 -3.39
C THR A 410 -19.50 24.53 -3.44
N PRO A 411 -20.42 23.60 -3.10
CA PRO A 411 -21.86 23.84 -3.04
C PRO A 411 -22.26 24.38 -1.66
N ILE A 412 -22.45 25.71 -1.57
CA ILE A 412 -22.80 26.44 -0.34
C ILE A 412 -24.03 27.33 -0.55
N ASP A 413 -25.09 26.79 -1.16
CA ASP A 413 -26.27 27.56 -1.58
C ASP A 413 -27.28 27.82 -0.46
N GLU A 414 -27.14 28.97 0.20
CA GLU A 414 -27.93 29.37 1.38
C GLU A 414 -29.33 29.92 1.06
N ARG A 415 -29.71 29.99 -0.21
CA ARG A 415 -31.02 30.54 -0.61
C ARG A 415 -32.16 29.71 0.00
N ALA A 416 -33.28 30.37 0.31
CA ALA A 416 -34.44 29.67 0.87
C ALA A 416 -34.93 28.52 -0.04
N GLY A 417 -35.07 27.33 0.54
CA GLY A 417 -35.48 26.11 -0.18
C GLY A 417 -34.35 25.38 -0.91
N ARG A 418 -33.10 25.81 -0.74
CA ARG A 418 -31.92 25.25 -1.41
C ARG A 418 -30.98 24.43 -0.52
N ALA A 419 -31.42 24.08 0.70
CA ALA A 419 -30.63 23.27 1.62
C ALA A 419 -29.96 22.01 0.99
N PRO A 420 -30.59 21.25 0.07
CA PRO A 420 -29.91 20.12 -0.57
C PRO A 420 -28.64 20.45 -1.37
N TRP A 421 -28.38 21.72 -1.70
CA TRP A 421 -27.20 22.23 -2.41
C TRP A 421 -26.24 23.01 -1.49
N ASP A 422 -26.40 22.85 -0.18
CA ASP A 422 -25.59 23.50 0.84
C ASP A 422 -24.88 22.45 1.69
N ALA A 423 -23.61 22.16 1.37
CA ALA A 423 -22.77 21.21 2.10
C ALA A 423 -22.43 21.68 3.52
N GLN A 424 -22.66 22.95 3.83
CA GLN A 424 -22.43 23.50 5.17
C GLN A 424 -23.41 22.89 6.19
N ARG A 425 -24.60 22.44 5.74
CA ARG A 425 -25.60 21.80 6.61
C ARG A 425 -25.16 20.44 7.15
N SER A 426 -24.23 19.78 6.46
CA SER A 426 -23.76 18.42 6.74
C SER A 426 -22.28 18.42 7.08
N SER A 427 -21.37 18.44 6.10
CA SER A 427 -19.93 18.30 6.30
C SER A 427 -19.36 19.27 7.33
N GLY A 428 -19.75 20.55 7.24
CA GLY A 428 -19.37 21.60 8.18
C GLY A 428 -20.21 21.70 9.46
N ASN A 429 -21.29 20.93 9.59
CA ASN A 429 -22.18 20.99 10.76
C ASN A 429 -21.73 19.97 11.81
N THR A 430 -21.36 20.45 13.01
CA THR A 430 -20.89 19.58 14.10
C THR A 430 -22.02 18.74 14.71
N ASN A 431 -23.28 19.09 14.46
CA ASN A 431 -24.46 18.39 14.96
C ASN A 431 -25.09 17.42 13.92
N ASP A 432 -24.41 17.18 12.80
CA ASP A 432 -24.86 16.28 11.73
C ASP A 432 -23.88 15.10 11.53
N LEU A 433 -24.39 13.94 11.15
CA LEU A 433 -23.61 12.73 10.95
C LEU A 433 -23.22 12.48 9.49
N ARG A 434 -23.63 13.34 8.55
CA ARG A 434 -23.27 13.30 7.13
C ARG A 434 -22.02 14.12 6.84
N GLY A 435 -21.25 13.69 5.84
CA GLY A 435 -19.96 14.28 5.51
C GLY A 435 -18.96 14.10 6.65
N LYS A 436 -18.91 12.87 7.20
CA LYS A 436 -18.11 12.47 8.37
C LYS A 436 -17.45 11.11 8.14
N ILE A 437 -16.46 10.79 8.97
CA ILE A 437 -16.14 9.40 9.31
C ILE A 437 -16.43 9.24 10.79
N LEU A 438 -17.39 8.38 11.09
CA LEU A 438 -17.88 8.10 12.43
C LEU A 438 -17.05 6.98 13.05
N ARG A 439 -16.90 6.97 14.38
CA ARG A 439 -16.25 5.90 15.12
C ARG A 439 -17.02 5.56 16.38
N ILE A 440 -17.48 4.33 16.48
CA ILE A 440 -18.29 3.80 17.60
C ILE A 440 -17.76 2.43 18.04
N THR A 441 -18.07 1.98 19.26
CA THR A 441 -17.84 0.58 19.66
C THR A 441 -19.18 -0.16 19.74
N PRO A 442 -19.54 -0.99 18.76
CA PRO A 442 -20.75 -1.81 18.81
C PRO A 442 -20.84 -2.68 20.07
N GLN A 443 -22.05 -2.85 20.59
CA GLN A 443 -22.34 -3.72 21.73
C GLN A 443 -23.21 -4.91 21.32
N ALA A 444 -23.16 -5.98 22.12
CA ALA A 444 -23.89 -7.20 21.82
C ALA A 444 -25.41 -7.01 21.75
N ASP A 445 -25.95 -6.06 22.50
CA ASP A 445 -27.38 -5.75 22.58
C ASP A 445 -27.87 -4.78 21.49
N GLY A 446 -27.05 -4.48 20.49
CA GLY A 446 -27.39 -3.56 19.40
C GLY A 446 -27.16 -2.08 19.73
N SER A 447 -26.77 -1.75 20.97
CA SER A 447 -26.31 -0.41 21.32
C SER A 447 -24.85 -0.18 20.89
N TYR A 448 -24.33 1.02 21.14
CA TYR A 448 -22.92 1.33 20.95
C TYR A 448 -22.41 2.25 22.07
N THR A 449 -21.10 2.25 22.29
CA THR A 449 -20.41 3.23 23.13
C THR A 449 -19.56 4.18 22.28
N ILE A 450 -19.21 5.32 22.86
CA ILE A 450 -18.32 6.31 22.24
C ILE A 450 -16.87 6.04 22.68
N PRO A 451 -15.96 5.67 21.75
CA PRO A 451 -14.55 5.51 22.06
C PRO A 451 -13.89 6.83 22.45
N GLU A 452 -12.87 6.78 23.31
CA GLU A 452 -12.05 7.95 23.64
C GLU A 452 -11.28 8.43 22.40
N GLY A 453 -11.15 9.75 22.24
CA GLY A 453 -10.38 10.36 21.14
C GLY A 453 -11.19 10.70 19.90
N ASN A 454 -12.53 10.59 19.95
CA ASN A 454 -13.41 11.22 18.96
C ASN A 454 -13.29 12.75 19.02
N LEU A 455 -13.68 13.42 17.94
CA LEU A 455 -13.47 14.85 17.76
C LEU A 455 -14.23 15.68 18.81
N PHE A 456 -15.43 15.24 19.18
CA PHE A 456 -16.28 15.91 20.15
C PHE A 456 -16.42 15.08 21.45
N PRO A 457 -16.56 15.77 22.60
CA PRO A 457 -16.84 15.14 23.88
C PRO A 457 -18.00 14.14 23.86
N SER A 458 -17.87 13.04 24.62
CA SER A 458 -18.88 11.98 24.70
C SER A 458 -20.22 12.42 25.32
N ASP A 459 -20.27 13.57 25.98
CA ASP A 459 -21.50 14.17 26.51
C ASP A 459 -22.32 14.95 25.44
N GLY A 460 -21.80 15.03 24.21
CA GLY A 460 -22.43 15.73 23.09
C GLY A 460 -22.27 17.25 23.11
N SER A 461 -21.45 17.79 24.02
CA SER A 461 -21.08 19.21 23.97
C SER A 461 -20.21 19.49 22.75
N GLY A 462 -20.48 20.59 22.03
CA GLY A 462 -19.70 20.99 20.84
C GLY A 462 -20.02 20.22 19.55
N GLY A 463 -20.69 19.07 19.61
CA GLY A 463 -21.03 18.30 18.42
C GLY A 463 -21.42 16.85 18.73
N ARG A 464 -21.66 16.08 17.65
CA ARG A 464 -22.02 14.66 17.74
C ARG A 464 -20.82 13.84 18.22
N PRO A 465 -20.94 13.09 19.33
CA PRO A 465 -19.82 12.35 19.91
C PRO A 465 -19.33 11.20 19.02
N GLU A 466 -20.11 10.77 18.03
CA GLU A 466 -19.74 9.72 17.08
C GLU A 466 -18.67 10.18 16.06
N ILE A 467 -18.46 11.49 15.89
CA ILE A 467 -17.59 12.03 14.85
C ILE A 467 -16.11 11.83 15.23
N PHE A 468 -15.38 11.10 14.39
CA PHE A 468 -13.91 11.04 14.46
C PHE A 468 -13.27 11.99 13.44
N VAL A 469 -13.77 11.99 12.20
CA VAL A 469 -13.40 12.94 11.15
C VAL A 469 -14.63 13.73 10.73
N MET A 470 -14.48 15.04 10.61
CA MET A 470 -15.46 15.92 9.95
C MET A 470 -14.88 16.63 8.74
N GLY A 471 -15.75 17.26 7.96
CA GLY A 471 -15.35 18.07 6.82
C GLY A 471 -14.85 17.23 5.65
N VAL A 472 -15.58 16.18 5.31
CA VAL A 472 -15.34 15.33 4.13
C VAL A 472 -16.55 15.40 3.19
N ARG A 473 -16.35 15.15 1.90
CA ARG A 473 -17.40 15.25 0.86
C ARG A 473 -18.04 13.89 0.59
N ASN A 474 -17.29 12.98 0.01
CA ASN A 474 -17.69 11.63 -0.34
C ASN A 474 -16.51 10.66 -0.07
N PRO A 475 -16.23 10.36 1.21
CA PRO A 475 -15.15 9.45 1.61
C PRO A 475 -15.49 8.01 1.20
N PHE A 476 -15.24 7.65 -0.05
CA PHE A 476 -15.84 6.48 -0.68
C PHE A 476 -15.28 5.15 -0.16
N ARG A 477 -13.98 5.12 0.18
CA ARG A 477 -13.32 3.99 0.84
C ARG A 477 -12.47 4.45 1.99
N ILE A 478 -12.50 3.66 3.06
CA ILE A 478 -11.71 3.88 4.27
C ILE A 478 -10.92 2.61 4.60
N ALA A 479 -9.77 2.78 5.25
CA ALA A 479 -8.99 1.68 5.81
C ALA A 479 -8.33 2.14 7.12
N VAL A 480 -8.20 1.24 8.09
CA VAL A 480 -7.42 1.48 9.30
C VAL A 480 -6.17 0.61 9.26
N ASP A 481 -5.02 1.22 9.47
CA ASP A 481 -3.76 0.50 9.60
C ASP A 481 -3.74 -0.25 10.94
N SER A 482 -3.58 -1.57 10.88
CA SER A 482 -3.69 -2.44 12.06
C SER A 482 -2.54 -2.29 13.06
N GLU A 483 -1.41 -1.71 12.65
CA GLU A 483 -0.24 -1.55 13.52
C GLU A 483 -0.24 -0.20 14.25
N THR A 484 -0.68 0.85 13.56
CA THR A 484 -0.61 2.24 14.02
C THR A 484 -1.96 2.82 14.43
N ALA A 485 -3.07 2.15 14.07
CA ALA A 485 -4.45 2.62 14.20
C ALA A 485 -4.72 3.94 13.45
N TRP A 486 -3.91 4.28 12.44
CA TRP A 486 -4.15 5.44 11.60
C TRP A 486 -5.24 5.14 10.58
N LEU A 487 -6.15 6.10 10.40
CA LEU A 487 -7.23 6.02 9.44
C LEU A 487 -6.79 6.65 8.11
N TYR A 488 -7.07 5.97 7.01
CA TYR A 488 -6.85 6.43 5.64
C TYR A 488 -8.16 6.42 4.86
N TRP A 489 -8.34 7.35 3.93
CA TRP A 489 -9.50 7.34 3.03
C TRP A 489 -9.24 8.07 1.72
N GLY A 490 -9.96 7.65 0.68
CA GLY A 490 -10.13 8.42 -0.54
C GLY A 490 -11.38 9.30 -0.45
N ASP A 491 -11.26 10.59 -0.74
CA ASP A 491 -12.38 11.54 -0.80
C ASP A 491 -12.52 12.11 -2.22
N VAL A 492 -13.69 11.92 -2.82
CA VAL A 492 -13.99 12.42 -4.17
C VAL A 492 -14.41 13.87 -4.06
N GLY A 493 -13.65 14.79 -4.66
CA GLY A 493 -13.93 16.23 -4.59
C GLY A 493 -14.80 16.78 -5.74
N PRO A 494 -14.98 18.10 -5.82
CA PRO A 494 -15.91 18.73 -6.77
C PRO A 494 -15.32 18.85 -8.18
N ASP A 495 -16.12 19.15 -9.22
CA ASP A 495 -15.74 18.93 -10.63
C ASP A 495 -15.10 20.11 -11.38
N ALA A 496 -14.73 21.20 -10.71
CA ALA A 496 -14.15 22.37 -11.36
C ALA A 496 -12.81 22.00 -12.04
N GLY A 497 -12.70 22.22 -13.35
CA GLY A 497 -11.47 21.90 -14.09
C GLY A 497 -10.32 22.90 -13.91
N THR A 498 -10.59 24.10 -13.41
CA THR A 498 -9.62 25.20 -13.30
C THR A 498 -9.85 26.04 -12.05
N ASP A 499 -8.78 26.61 -11.51
CA ASP A 499 -8.87 27.58 -10.41
C ASP A 499 -9.63 28.82 -10.87
N SER A 500 -10.31 29.49 -9.94
CA SER A 500 -11.07 30.70 -10.22
C SER A 500 -10.81 31.76 -9.16
N GLY A 501 -10.39 32.95 -9.60
CA GLY A 501 -10.24 34.11 -8.72
C GLY A 501 -11.54 34.61 -8.08
N THR A 502 -12.71 34.07 -8.46
CA THR A 502 -14.00 34.37 -7.84
C THR A 502 -14.65 33.17 -7.16
N ARG A 503 -14.11 31.95 -7.28
CA ARG A 503 -14.73 30.77 -6.63
C ARG A 503 -13.76 30.03 -5.71
N GLY A 504 -12.46 30.12 -5.94
CA GLY A 504 -11.43 29.38 -5.22
C GLY A 504 -10.77 28.30 -6.09
N PRO A 505 -10.17 27.27 -5.48
CA PRO A 505 -9.42 26.24 -6.19
C PRO A 505 -10.30 25.40 -7.13
N ARG A 506 -9.66 24.75 -8.11
CA ARG A 506 -10.23 23.67 -8.91
C ARG A 506 -10.57 22.45 -8.04
N GLY A 507 -11.20 21.46 -8.68
CA GLY A 507 -11.51 20.17 -8.09
C GLY A 507 -10.27 19.31 -7.86
N TYR A 508 -10.17 18.73 -6.67
CA TYR A 508 -9.18 17.73 -6.30
C TYR A 508 -9.88 16.47 -5.79
N ASP A 509 -9.36 15.31 -6.14
CA ASP A 509 -9.58 14.11 -5.34
C ASP A 509 -8.45 14.02 -4.32
N GLU A 510 -8.75 13.46 -3.16
CA GLU A 510 -7.83 13.47 -2.02
C GLU A 510 -7.61 12.07 -1.47
N TRP A 511 -6.36 11.71 -1.19
CA TRP A 511 -6.05 10.67 -0.21
C TRP A 511 -5.70 11.36 1.10
N ASN A 512 -6.37 10.92 2.15
CA ASN A 512 -6.31 11.55 3.45
C ASN A 512 -5.80 10.57 4.50
N GLN A 513 -5.23 11.13 5.57
CA GLN A 513 -4.73 10.39 6.71
C GLN A 513 -5.12 11.10 8.02
N ALA A 514 -5.66 10.34 8.97
CA ALA A 514 -5.92 10.78 10.33
C ALA A 514 -5.16 9.93 11.34
N LYS A 515 -4.09 10.51 11.88
CA LYS A 515 -3.38 9.98 13.06
C LYS A 515 -4.13 10.27 14.38
N ALA A 516 -5.10 11.18 14.31
CA ALA A 516 -6.02 11.55 15.38
C ALA A 516 -7.23 12.28 14.75
N ALA A 517 -8.34 12.34 15.48
CA ALA A 517 -9.56 13.04 15.08
C ALA A 517 -9.30 14.47 14.58
N GLY A 518 -10.14 14.96 13.66
CA GLY A 518 -9.96 16.29 13.08
C GLY A 518 -11.02 16.72 12.07
N ASN A 519 -10.94 18.00 11.69
CA ASN A 519 -11.68 18.58 10.57
C ASN A 519 -10.78 18.60 9.32
N TYR A 520 -11.27 18.12 8.19
CA TYR A 520 -10.53 18.00 6.92
C TYR A 520 -11.05 18.98 5.85
N GLY A 521 -11.79 20.00 6.28
CA GLY A 521 -11.91 21.26 5.57
C GLY A 521 -13.12 21.42 4.67
N TRP A 522 -13.65 20.35 4.07
CA TRP A 522 -14.83 20.46 3.21
C TRP A 522 -16.06 20.97 4.01
N PRO A 523 -16.84 21.95 3.50
CA PRO A 523 -16.83 22.53 2.16
C PRO A 523 -16.03 23.84 2.02
N TYR A 524 -15.27 24.23 3.04
CA TYR A 524 -14.58 25.54 3.12
C TYR A 524 -13.18 25.52 2.50
N CYS A 525 -12.46 24.41 2.66
CA CYS A 525 -11.08 24.22 2.24
C CYS A 525 -10.89 22.84 1.58
N THR A 526 -9.85 22.69 0.75
CA THR A 526 -9.51 21.43 0.05
C THR A 526 -7.99 21.35 -0.18
N GLY A 527 -7.47 20.15 -0.48
CA GLY A 527 -6.06 19.91 -0.78
C GLY A 527 -5.15 20.35 0.37
N ASP A 528 -4.14 21.17 0.07
CA ASP A 528 -3.24 21.76 1.08
C ASP A 528 -3.89 22.91 1.87
N ASN A 529 -5.13 22.73 2.35
CA ASN A 529 -5.93 23.77 3.00
C ASN A 529 -6.14 25.04 2.14
N GLU A 530 -6.28 24.87 0.83
CA GLU A 530 -6.62 25.97 -0.07
C GLU A 530 -8.08 26.39 0.15
N PRO A 531 -8.36 27.67 0.47
CA PRO A 531 -9.71 28.11 0.79
C PRO A 531 -10.54 28.37 -0.47
N TYR A 532 -11.80 27.95 -0.44
CA TYR A 532 -12.81 28.50 -1.35
C TYR A 532 -13.16 29.96 -0.97
N LEU A 533 -13.78 30.67 -1.91
CA LEU A 533 -14.37 31.98 -1.63
C LEU A 533 -15.83 31.81 -1.22
N ASP A 534 -16.25 32.54 -0.19
CA ASP A 534 -17.64 32.61 0.23
C ASP A 534 -18.50 33.20 -0.89
N TYR A 535 -19.24 32.36 -1.61
CA TYR A 535 -19.94 32.72 -2.83
C TYR A 535 -21.44 32.80 -2.59
N ASP A 536 -22.01 34.00 -2.71
CA ASP A 536 -23.44 34.22 -2.61
C ASP A 536 -24.14 33.83 -3.92
N PHE A 537 -24.84 32.70 -3.89
CA PHE A 537 -25.61 32.17 -5.02
C PHE A 537 -26.84 33.01 -5.40
N GLY A 538 -27.33 33.88 -4.52
CA GLY A 538 -28.44 34.81 -4.77
C GLY A 538 -28.01 36.03 -5.55
N THR A 539 -26.84 36.58 -5.24
CA THR A 539 -26.28 37.77 -5.92
C THR A 539 -25.26 37.42 -7.01
N SER A 540 -24.79 36.17 -7.04
CA SER A 540 -23.70 35.69 -7.89
C SER A 540 -22.38 36.46 -7.66
N THR A 541 -22.12 36.85 -6.41
CA THR A 541 -20.92 37.59 -6.02
C THR A 541 -20.14 36.84 -4.95
N SER A 542 -18.84 37.07 -4.89
CA SER A 542 -17.94 36.42 -3.95
C SER A 542 -17.49 37.40 -2.87
N GLY A 543 -17.53 36.95 -1.62
CA GLY A 543 -16.96 37.59 -0.45
C GLY A 543 -15.48 37.23 -0.26
N SER A 544 -15.07 37.14 1.00
CA SER A 544 -13.72 36.76 1.40
C SER A 544 -13.47 35.26 1.22
N ALA A 545 -12.18 34.89 1.15
CA ALA A 545 -11.77 33.49 1.34
C ALA A 545 -12.14 33.02 2.75
N PHE A 546 -12.50 31.75 2.89
CA PHE A 546 -12.70 31.14 4.20
C PHE A 546 -11.39 31.09 5.00
N ASP A 547 -11.48 31.19 6.33
CA ASP A 547 -10.33 30.99 7.23
C ASP A 547 -10.19 29.51 7.57
N CYS A 548 -9.31 28.78 6.87
CA CYS A 548 -9.07 27.36 7.14
C CYS A 548 -8.54 27.08 8.55
N ALA A 549 -7.95 28.07 9.23
CA ALA A 549 -7.49 27.91 10.61
C ALA A 549 -8.65 28.03 11.62
N ASN A 550 -9.72 28.74 11.29
CA ASN A 550 -10.93 28.88 12.12
C ASN A 550 -12.19 29.00 11.25
N PRO A 551 -12.60 27.93 10.54
CA PRO A 551 -13.74 28.02 9.63
C PRO A 551 -15.00 28.40 10.41
N THR A 552 -15.84 29.24 9.80
CA THR A 552 -17.12 29.65 10.39
C THR A 552 -18.24 29.08 9.54
N ASN A 553 -19.20 28.41 10.19
CA ASN A 553 -20.41 27.89 9.57
C ASN A 553 -21.62 28.72 9.99
N ASP A 554 -21.81 29.84 9.31
CA ASP A 554 -22.95 30.75 9.49
C ASP A 554 -24.13 30.45 8.56
N SER A 555 -24.09 29.31 7.86
CA SER A 555 -25.22 28.83 7.04
C SER A 555 -26.52 28.84 7.83
N PRO A 556 -27.64 29.27 7.21
CA PRO A 556 -28.96 29.20 7.83
C PRO A 556 -29.43 27.77 8.10
N ASN A 557 -28.73 26.76 7.55
CA ASN A 557 -29.01 25.34 7.75
C ASN A 557 -28.10 24.67 8.80
N ASN A 558 -27.17 25.42 9.41
CA ASN A 558 -26.32 24.91 10.48
C ASN A 558 -27.10 24.80 11.80
N THR A 559 -26.92 23.69 12.50
CA THR A 559 -27.52 23.41 13.81
C THR A 559 -26.49 23.03 14.87
N GLY A 560 -25.20 23.11 14.53
CA GLY A 560 -24.06 22.84 15.39
C GLY A 560 -23.33 24.11 15.80
N GLU A 561 -22.04 23.96 16.04
CA GLU A 561 -21.17 25.07 16.40
C GLU A 561 -20.96 26.02 15.22
N LEU A 562 -20.84 27.31 15.54
CA LEU A 562 -20.56 28.36 14.56
C LEU A 562 -19.09 28.36 14.15
N THR A 563 -18.18 28.18 15.12
CA THR A 563 -16.74 28.12 14.88
C THR A 563 -16.28 26.68 14.89
N LEU A 564 -15.68 26.24 13.79
CA LEU A 564 -15.25 24.86 13.60
C LEU A 564 -13.80 24.66 14.04
N PRO A 565 -13.39 23.42 14.36
CA PRO A 565 -11.98 23.09 14.49
C PRO A 565 -11.19 23.45 13.22
N ALA A 566 -9.92 23.81 13.38
CA ALA A 566 -9.03 24.10 12.26
C ALA A 566 -8.99 22.94 11.25
N SER A 567 -9.05 23.29 9.97
CA SER A 567 -8.91 22.33 8.87
C SER A 567 -7.50 21.75 8.84
N LYS A 568 -7.41 20.45 8.62
CA LYS A 568 -6.17 19.73 8.33
C LYS A 568 -6.06 19.54 6.81
N PRO A 569 -4.86 19.72 6.23
CA PRO A 569 -4.67 19.51 4.80
C PRO A 569 -4.78 18.02 4.46
N ALA A 570 -5.13 17.75 3.21
CA ALA A 570 -5.05 16.41 2.65
C ALA A 570 -3.61 15.90 2.66
N TRP A 571 -3.45 14.57 2.77
CA TRP A 571 -2.11 13.98 2.68
C TRP A 571 -1.59 14.04 1.24
N ILE A 572 -2.48 13.77 0.29
CA ILE A 572 -2.23 13.80 -1.15
C ILE A 572 -3.49 14.36 -1.82
N TRP A 573 -3.34 15.23 -2.81
CA TRP A 573 -4.44 15.76 -3.60
C TRP A 573 -4.06 15.85 -5.08
N TYR A 574 -5.00 15.57 -5.98
CA TYR A 574 -4.72 15.61 -7.41
C TYR A 574 -5.95 15.99 -8.24
N PRO A 575 -5.75 16.84 -9.28
CA PRO A 575 -6.83 17.27 -10.15
C PRO A 575 -7.14 16.21 -11.21
N TYR A 576 -8.08 16.49 -12.10
CA TYR A 576 -8.32 15.68 -13.30
C TYR A 576 -7.12 15.52 -14.24
N GLY A 577 -6.10 16.36 -14.11
CA GLY A 577 -4.90 16.33 -14.95
C GLY A 577 -3.65 15.85 -14.20
N PRO A 578 -2.49 15.91 -14.86
CA PRO A 578 -1.20 15.69 -14.21
C PRO A 578 -1.05 16.57 -12.96
N SER A 579 -0.65 15.96 -11.86
CA SER A 579 -0.35 16.66 -10.62
C SER A 579 1.12 17.07 -10.61
N SER A 580 1.40 18.36 -10.42
CA SER A 580 2.78 18.84 -10.21
C SER A 580 3.30 18.46 -8.83
N ASP A 581 2.42 18.36 -7.85
CA ASP A 581 2.75 18.08 -6.46
C ASP A 581 2.93 16.57 -6.23
N PHE A 582 2.14 15.76 -6.96
CA PHE A 582 2.13 14.30 -6.86
C PHE A 582 2.21 13.64 -8.26
N PRO A 583 3.33 13.79 -8.98
CA PRO A 583 3.47 13.32 -10.36
C PRO A 583 3.37 11.79 -10.51
N ALA A 584 3.49 11.03 -9.42
CA ALA A 584 3.37 9.58 -9.43
C ALA A 584 1.91 9.06 -9.53
N ILE A 585 0.91 9.91 -9.29
CA ILE A 585 -0.49 9.48 -9.13
C ILE A 585 -1.32 9.67 -10.40
N THR A 586 -0.95 10.63 -11.26
CA THR A 586 -1.72 10.92 -12.46
C THR A 586 -0.84 10.97 -13.71
N ASP A 587 -1.02 9.97 -14.58
CA ASP A 587 -0.58 10.01 -15.99
C ASP A 587 -1.62 10.69 -16.91
N GLY A 588 -2.71 11.23 -16.33
CA GLY A 588 -3.82 11.86 -17.03
C GLY A 588 -5.08 11.00 -17.17
N SER A 589 -5.16 9.84 -16.50
CA SER A 589 -6.29 8.90 -16.56
C SER A 589 -7.53 9.27 -15.72
N GLY A 590 -7.46 10.28 -14.84
CA GLY A 590 -8.64 10.85 -14.16
C GLY A 590 -8.54 10.93 -12.63
N ARG A 591 -9.65 11.32 -12.00
CA ARG A 591 -9.86 11.40 -10.55
C ARG A 591 -10.63 10.16 -10.09
N THR A 592 -10.09 9.43 -9.13
CA THR A 592 -10.59 8.11 -8.72
C THR A 592 -10.24 7.80 -7.25
N ALA A 593 -10.22 8.78 -6.34
CA ALA A 593 -9.87 8.52 -4.94
C ALA A 593 -10.92 7.57 -4.31
N MET A 594 -10.65 6.28 -4.46
CA MET A 594 -11.42 5.11 -4.08
C MET A 594 -10.44 4.04 -3.62
#